data_AF-A0A7G9LY00-F1
#
_entry.id   AF-A0A7G9LY00-F1
#
_cell.length_a   1.000
_cell.length_b   1.000
_cell.length_c   1.000
_cell.angle_alpha   90.00
_cell.angle_beta   90.00
_cell.angle_gamma   90.00
#
_symmetry.space_group_name_H-M   'P 1'
#
loop_
_entity.id
_entity.type
_entity.pdbx_description
1 polymer ?
#
loop_
_entity_poly.entity_id
_entity_poly.type
_entity_poly.pdbx_seq_one_letter_code
_entity_poly.pdbx_strand_id
1 'polypeptide(L)'
;METRKEYTRQKIKGTLLVFGFLYRIKKTWQKLLTMTIIGLIMGLLGVLLLQNTGLYALGLESFGQGIGSYFLFLISTTSNNKYLGYVIYNLCFWLIYFILNIPLLILSWKRISRSFTLYTMYYLAVFTISGVSFGFVPGISNVYLFTNLTANSPSIFTQNEVQVVLWNYDKDSLKHMAIFLYSLCWGMLQGLAAVSCIIIGSSTGGFDIVGMYISKKKLKEIGTIFLFLNFIALTIANIIGSYIPASLSLAQDSSNTQLVSTNRPWALDIFFNPNYVSSFFMLLINAFIVNFTYPKNKLVQTQIYCDRPFELISQINKISHRTYTFSITPVIGAYSRTKKYMITTNTQYLDAADLFLVTKSINKDLFISILDLKKGDGYMFIEQ
;
A
#
# COMPACT_ATOMS: atom_id res chain seq x y z
N MET A 1 24.14 38.00 -36.47
CA MET A 1 24.79 36.69 -36.22
C MET A 1 24.04 36.04 -35.08
N GLU A 2 23.17 35.06 -35.36
CA GLU A 2 22.62 34.23 -34.30
C GLU A 2 23.74 33.35 -33.74
N THR A 3 24.09 33.56 -32.47
CA THR A 3 25.02 32.70 -31.75
C THR A 3 24.47 31.27 -31.77
N ARG A 4 25.07 30.41 -32.60
CA ARG A 4 24.77 28.98 -32.60
C ARG A 4 24.95 28.45 -31.18
N LYS A 5 23.90 27.89 -30.61
CA LYS A 5 23.98 27.22 -29.31
C LYS A 5 25.01 26.08 -29.41
N GLU A 6 26.00 26.10 -28.52
CA GLU A 6 26.95 24.99 -28.41
C GLU A 6 26.29 23.79 -27.72
N TYR A 7 26.35 22.63 -28.36
CA TYR A 7 25.78 21.39 -27.81
C TYR A 7 26.91 20.49 -27.31
N THR A 8 27.03 20.36 -25.98
CA THR A 8 27.98 19.44 -25.34
C THR A 8 27.33 18.10 -25.03
N ARG A 9 28.03 16.98 -25.28
CA ARG A 9 27.56 15.64 -24.88
C ARG A 9 27.51 15.52 -23.36
N GLN A 10 26.31 15.45 -22.80
CA GLN A 10 26.06 15.30 -21.38
C GLN A 10 25.60 13.87 -21.07
N LYS A 11 26.07 13.29 -19.96
CA LYS A 11 25.63 11.97 -19.51
C LYS A 11 24.32 12.09 -18.73
N ILE A 12 23.24 11.57 -19.30
CA ILE A 12 21.95 11.47 -18.60
C ILE A 12 22.00 10.27 -17.66
N LYS A 13 21.85 10.49 -16.35
CA LYS A 13 21.68 9.44 -15.34
C LYS A 13 20.22 9.41 -14.92
N GLY A 14 19.56 8.26 -15.09
CA GLY A 14 18.23 8.00 -14.57
C GLY A 14 18.22 6.69 -13.78
N THR A 15 17.49 6.66 -12.66
CA THR A 15 17.20 5.43 -11.92
C THR A 15 15.83 4.93 -12.34
N LEU A 16 15.79 3.72 -12.91
CA LEU A 16 14.54 3.07 -13.33
C LEU A 16 13.71 2.55 -12.16
N LEU A 17 14.37 2.06 -11.10
CA LEU A 17 13.69 1.48 -9.95
C LEU A 17 13.54 2.51 -8.84
N VAL A 18 12.30 2.78 -8.45
CA VAL A 18 12.01 3.39 -7.16
C VAL A 18 12.43 2.38 -6.07
N PHE A 19 13.05 2.87 -5.00
CA PHE A 19 13.69 2.03 -3.98
C PHE A 19 14.74 1.03 -4.51
N GLY A 20 15.54 1.42 -5.51
CA GLY A 20 16.61 0.59 -6.05
C GLY A 20 17.61 0.02 -5.02
N PHE A 21 17.71 0.60 -3.82
CA PHE A 21 18.52 0.05 -2.72
C PHE A 21 17.93 -1.25 -2.12
N LEU A 22 16.59 -1.38 -2.02
CA LEU A 22 15.93 -2.56 -1.48
C LEU A 22 16.17 -3.79 -2.35
N TYR A 23 16.25 -3.61 -3.67
CA TYR A 23 16.59 -4.66 -4.63
C TYR A 23 17.99 -5.25 -4.43
N ARG A 24 18.89 -4.53 -3.73
CA ARG A 24 20.24 -5.02 -3.42
C ARG A 24 20.28 -5.92 -2.19
N ILE A 25 19.20 -5.98 -1.41
CA ILE A 25 19.12 -6.76 -0.17
C ILE A 25 18.88 -8.23 -0.50
N LYS A 26 19.97 -9.00 -0.59
CA LYS A 26 19.91 -10.45 -0.89
C LYS A 26 20.00 -11.34 0.34
N LYS A 27 20.72 -10.90 1.40
CA LYS A 27 20.97 -11.73 2.59
C LYS A 27 19.73 -11.81 3.48
N THR A 28 19.41 -13.02 3.97
CA THR A 28 18.23 -13.28 4.80
C THR A 28 18.15 -12.38 6.04
N TRP A 29 19.25 -12.22 6.79
CA TRP A 29 19.25 -11.36 7.98
C TRP A 29 18.98 -9.88 7.67
N GLN A 30 19.49 -9.36 6.55
CA GLN A 30 19.22 -7.98 6.12
C GLN A 30 17.74 -7.79 5.74
N LYS A 31 17.13 -8.80 5.11
CA LYS A 31 15.68 -8.80 4.83
C LYS A 31 14.88 -8.77 6.11
N LEU A 32 15.20 -9.67 7.06
CA LEU A 32 14.54 -9.73 8.37
C LEU A 32 14.64 -8.39 9.08
N LEU A 33 15.85 -7.82 9.21
CA LEU A 33 16.08 -6.52 9.84
C LEU A 33 15.25 -5.40 9.19
N THR A 34 15.21 -5.35 7.86
CA THR A 34 14.43 -4.35 7.12
C THR A 34 12.94 -4.50 7.42
N MET A 35 12.41 -5.73 7.42
CA MET A 35 11.02 -6.01 7.81
C MET A 35 10.75 -5.66 9.26
N THR A 36 11.70 -5.87 10.17
CA THR A 36 11.56 -5.48 11.57
C THR A 36 11.39 -3.98 11.70
N ILE A 37 12.26 -3.20 11.04
CA ILE A 37 12.21 -1.74 11.07
C ILE A 37 10.88 -1.23 10.50
N ILE A 38 10.48 -1.74 9.33
CA ILE A 38 9.20 -1.35 8.71
C ILE A 38 8.03 -1.73 9.63
N GLY A 39 7.99 -2.97 10.14
CA GLY A 39 6.91 -3.45 10.99
C GLY A 39 6.79 -2.68 12.30
N LEU A 40 7.92 -2.30 12.92
CA LEU A 40 7.93 -1.47 14.14
C LEU A 40 7.39 -0.07 13.89
N ILE A 41 7.86 0.57 12.80
CA ILE A 41 7.42 1.92 12.43
C ILE A 41 5.94 1.90 12.05
N MET A 42 5.51 0.94 11.22
CA MET A 42 4.11 0.83 10.80
C MET A 42 3.19 0.44 11.95
N GLY A 43 3.64 -0.37 12.90
CA GLY A 43 2.87 -0.67 14.11
C GLY A 43 2.63 0.58 14.95
N LEU A 44 3.67 1.39 15.20
CA LEU A 44 3.52 2.67 15.91
C LEU A 44 2.61 3.64 15.14
N LEU A 45 2.84 3.81 13.84
CA LEU A 45 2.05 4.71 13.02
C LEU A 45 0.60 4.23 12.87
N GLY A 46 0.35 2.92 12.93
CA GLY A 46 -1.01 2.36 12.93
C GLY A 46 -1.77 2.74 14.19
N VAL A 47 -1.12 2.74 15.35
CA VAL A 47 -1.72 3.27 16.58
C VAL A 47 -2.06 4.76 16.42
N LEU A 48 -1.11 5.57 15.96
CA LEU A 48 -1.25 7.02 15.90
C LEU A 48 -2.21 7.53 14.81
N LEU A 49 -2.21 6.89 13.63
CA LEU A 49 -2.91 7.36 12.44
C LEU A 49 -4.23 6.60 12.19
N LEU A 50 -4.42 5.40 12.74
CA LEU A 50 -5.64 4.60 12.58
C LEU A 50 -6.38 4.42 13.90
N GLN A 51 -5.74 3.80 14.89
CA GLN A 51 -6.38 3.40 16.15
C GLN A 51 -6.91 4.62 16.93
N ASN A 52 -6.11 5.69 17.02
CA ASN A 52 -6.50 6.90 17.74
C ASN A 52 -7.54 7.74 16.97
N THR A 53 -7.54 7.65 15.64
CA THR A 53 -8.31 8.54 14.77
C THR A 53 -9.69 7.99 14.41
N GLY A 54 -9.92 6.69 14.64
CA GLY A 54 -11.11 5.99 14.13
C GLY A 54 -11.11 5.84 12.61
N LEU A 55 -9.99 6.11 11.93
CA LEU A 55 -9.84 5.90 10.48
C LEU A 55 -9.66 4.40 10.22
N TYR A 56 -10.38 3.85 9.24
CA TYR A 56 -10.34 2.42 8.97
C TYR A 56 -9.10 2.02 8.20
N ALA A 57 -8.38 1.02 8.72
CA ALA A 57 -7.24 0.41 8.05
C ALA A 57 -7.59 -0.20 6.68
N LEU A 58 -6.57 -0.61 5.91
CA LEU A 58 -6.77 -1.23 4.59
C LEU A 58 -6.87 -2.76 4.69
N GLY A 59 -7.79 -3.34 3.93
CA GLY A 59 -7.86 -4.80 3.73
C GLY A 59 -8.32 -5.54 4.98
N LEU A 60 -7.65 -6.65 5.32
CA LEU A 60 -8.12 -7.49 6.43
C LEU A 60 -8.00 -6.84 7.81
N GLU A 61 -7.18 -5.80 7.95
CA GLU A 61 -6.99 -5.08 9.20
C GLU A 61 -8.27 -4.33 9.61
N SER A 62 -9.05 -3.84 8.63
CA SER A 62 -10.30 -3.14 8.88
C SER A 62 -11.32 -4.02 9.60
N PHE A 63 -11.32 -5.34 9.36
CA PHE A 63 -12.21 -6.27 10.09
C PHE A 63 -11.88 -6.33 11.58
N GLY A 64 -10.59 -6.43 11.93
CA GLY A 64 -10.16 -6.45 13.32
C GLY A 64 -10.56 -5.17 14.04
N GLN A 65 -10.34 -4.02 13.37
CA GLN A 65 -10.77 -2.72 13.86
C GLN A 65 -12.30 -2.60 14.00
N GLY A 66 -13.07 -3.04 13.01
CA GLY A 66 -14.53 -2.97 13.04
C GLY A 66 -15.13 -3.80 14.17
N ILE A 67 -14.67 -5.06 14.31
CA ILE A 67 -15.07 -5.94 15.40
C ILE A 67 -14.65 -5.37 16.76
N GLY A 68 -13.42 -4.88 16.87
CA GLY A 68 -12.94 -4.25 18.09
C GLY A 68 -13.80 -3.04 18.49
N SER A 69 -14.13 -2.17 17.54
CA SER A 69 -14.92 -0.95 17.79
C SER A 69 -16.34 -1.30 18.26
N TYR A 70 -16.91 -2.38 17.71
CA TYR A 70 -18.20 -2.89 18.16
C TYR A 70 -18.13 -3.45 19.60
N PHE A 71 -17.09 -4.20 19.95
CA PHE A 71 -16.90 -4.67 21.33
C PHE A 71 -16.67 -3.51 22.30
N LEU A 72 -15.88 -2.50 21.91
CA LEU A 72 -15.67 -1.29 22.70
C LEU A 72 -17.02 -0.63 23.05
N PHE A 73 -17.87 -0.46 22.04
CA PHE A 73 -19.23 0.04 22.22
C PHE A 73 -20.03 -0.83 23.21
N LEU A 74 -20.16 -2.14 22.98
CA LEU A 74 -20.95 -3.02 23.84
C LEU A 74 -20.50 -3.03 25.30
N ILE A 75 -19.19 -3.01 25.54
CA ILE A 75 -18.62 -3.03 26.89
C ILE A 75 -18.85 -1.69 27.58
N SER A 76 -18.66 -0.59 26.85
CA SER A 76 -18.90 0.76 27.38
C SER A 76 -20.36 0.94 27.78
N THR A 77 -21.32 0.44 26.98
CA THR A 77 -22.75 0.56 27.27
C THR A 77 -23.24 -0.39 28.36
N THR A 78 -22.68 -1.60 28.45
CA THR A 78 -23.18 -2.65 29.35
C THR A 78 -22.51 -2.62 30.73
N SER A 79 -21.18 -2.46 30.75
CA SER A 79 -20.38 -2.60 31.98
C SER A 79 -19.78 -1.28 32.47
N ASN A 80 -19.90 -0.19 31.69
CA ASN A 80 -19.31 1.13 31.96
C ASN A 80 -17.80 1.08 32.29
N ASN A 81 -17.11 0.00 31.88
CA ASN A 81 -15.68 -0.21 32.14
C ASN A 81 -14.88 0.13 30.88
N LYS A 82 -14.56 1.41 30.73
CA LYS A 82 -13.84 1.96 29.57
C LYS A 82 -12.46 1.34 29.38
N TYR A 83 -11.75 1.05 30.47
CA TYR A 83 -10.44 0.42 30.41
C TYR A 83 -10.51 -0.99 29.81
N LEU A 84 -11.44 -1.83 30.28
CA LEU A 84 -11.63 -3.17 29.75
C LEU A 84 -12.06 -3.14 28.28
N GLY A 85 -12.94 -2.18 27.91
CA GLY A 85 -13.31 -1.93 26.53
C GLY A 85 -12.10 -1.62 25.64
N TYR A 86 -11.23 -0.71 26.07
CA TYR A 86 -10.02 -0.34 25.35
C TYR A 86 -9.04 -1.51 25.19
N VAL A 87 -8.84 -2.32 26.23
CA VAL A 87 -7.99 -3.52 26.17
C VAL A 87 -8.51 -4.49 25.11
N ILE A 88 -9.82 -4.77 25.12
CA ILE A 88 -10.43 -5.69 24.14
C ILE A 88 -10.37 -5.10 22.73
N TYR A 89 -10.66 -3.81 22.56
CA TYR A 89 -10.51 -3.11 21.29
C TYR A 89 -9.10 -3.28 20.71
N ASN A 90 -8.07 -2.97 21.50
CA ASN A 90 -6.67 -3.06 21.07
C ASN A 90 -6.29 -4.50 20.69
N LEU A 91 -6.66 -5.49 21.50
CA LEU A 91 -6.40 -6.90 21.19
C LEU A 91 -7.14 -7.35 19.91
N CYS A 92 -8.41 -6.97 19.74
CA CYS A 92 -9.18 -7.29 18.54
C CYS A 92 -8.56 -6.64 17.29
N PHE A 93 -8.17 -5.37 17.36
CA PHE A 93 -7.56 -4.62 16.25
C PHE A 93 -6.37 -5.38 15.67
N TRP A 94 -5.41 -5.77 16.52
CA TRP A 94 -4.16 -6.37 16.06
C TRP A 94 -4.22 -7.90 15.90
N LEU A 95 -4.82 -8.63 16.85
CA LEU A 95 -4.78 -10.10 16.82
C LEU A 95 -5.74 -10.70 15.78
N ILE A 96 -6.92 -10.10 15.56
CA ILE A 96 -7.84 -10.60 14.52
C ILE A 96 -7.18 -10.46 13.15
N TYR A 97 -6.46 -9.37 12.90
CA TYR A 97 -5.70 -9.22 11.67
C TYR A 97 -4.70 -10.36 11.46
N PHE A 98 -3.93 -10.71 12.49
CA PHE A 98 -3.01 -11.85 12.42
C PHE A 98 -3.74 -13.19 12.16
N ILE A 99 -4.85 -13.44 12.84
CA ILE A 99 -5.65 -14.67 12.70
C ILE A 99 -6.26 -14.79 11.30
N LEU A 100 -6.87 -13.72 10.77
CA LEU A 100 -7.46 -13.71 9.44
C LEU A 100 -6.43 -13.91 8.32
N ASN A 101 -5.15 -13.66 8.60
CA ASN A 101 -4.07 -13.94 7.70
C ASN A 101 -3.65 -15.43 7.65
N ILE A 102 -3.97 -16.24 8.67
CA ILE A 102 -3.57 -17.66 8.71
C ILE A 102 -4.04 -18.43 7.45
N PRO A 103 -5.31 -18.35 7.02
CA PRO A 103 -5.74 -18.98 5.76
C PRO A 103 -5.00 -18.46 4.53
N LEU A 104 -4.66 -17.16 4.51
CA LEU A 104 -3.93 -16.56 3.39
C LEU A 104 -2.47 -17.00 3.35
N LEU A 105 -1.83 -17.20 4.50
CA LEU A 105 -0.49 -17.76 4.60
C LEU A 105 -0.47 -19.23 4.11
N ILE A 106 -1.50 -20.01 4.42
CA ILE A 106 -1.66 -21.37 3.87
C ILE A 106 -1.79 -21.32 2.34
N LEU A 107 -2.55 -20.35 1.81
CA LEU A 107 -2.68 -20.14 0.37
C LEU A 107 -1.35 -19.74 -0.26
N SER A 108 -0.60 -18.80 0.32
CA SER A 108 0.68 -18.35 -0.22
C SER A 108 1.73 -19.45 -0.19
N TRP A 109 1.71 -20.33 0.82
CA TRP A 109 2.61 -21.48 0.90
C TRP A 109 2.39 -22.43 -0.28
N LYS A 110 1.13 -22.67 -0.64
CA LYS A 110 0.75 -23.58 -1.73
C LYS A 110 0.88 -22.96 -3.12
N ARG A 111 0.68 -21.65 -3.26
CA ARG A 111 0.51 -20.99 -4.58
C ARG A 111 1.58 -19.96 -4.96
N ILE A 112 2.36 -19.44 -4.00
CA ILE A 112 3.39 -18.41 -4.25
C ILE A 112 4.78 -19.01 -4.03
N SER A 113 5.24 -19.08 -2.77
CA SER A 113 6.48 -19.77 -2.40
C SER A 113 6.57 -19.92 -0.87
N ARG A 114 7.38 -20.88 -0.42
CA ARG A 114 7.65 -21.10 1.01
C ARG A 114 8.39 -19.92 1.63
N SER A 115 9.45 -19.42 0.97
CA SER A 115 10.25 -18.30 1.45
C SER A 115 9.42 -17.02 1.59
N PHE A 116 8.58 -16.71 0.60
CA PHE A 116 7.66 -15.56 0.66
C PHE A 116 6.71 -15.66 1.86
N THR A 117 6.17 -16.85 2.09
CA THR A 117 5.23 -17.09 3.20
C THR A 117 5.90 -16.92 4.56
N LEU A 118 7.12 -17.44 4.73
CA LEU A 118 7.88 -17.29 5.98
C LEU A 118 8.22 -15.82 6.27
N TYR A 119 8.64 -15.07 5.26
CA TYR A 119 8.92 -13.63 5.42
C TYR A 119 7.64 -12.82 5.70
N THR A 120 6.53 -13.17 5.06
CA THR A 120 5.23 -12.53 5.29
C THR A 120 4.72 -12.81 6.70
N MET A 121 4.82 -14.07 7.15
CA MET A 121 4.48 -14.47 8.52
C MET A 121 5.35 -13.73 9.55
N TYR A 122 6.65 -13.59 9.27
CA TYR A 122 7.57 -12.83 10.13
C TYR A 122 7.17 -11.35 10.22
N TYR A 123 6.93 -10.70 9.08
CA TYR A 123 6.48 -9.31 9.05
C TYR A 123 5.17 -9.13 9.84
N LEU A 124 4.19 -9.99 9.60
CA LEU A 124 2.90 -9.97 10.30
C LEU A 124 3.06 -10.09 11.80
N ALA A 125 3.94 -11.00 12.26
CA ALA A 125 4.22 -11.16 13.69
C ALA A 125 4.84 -9.89 14.28
N VAL A 126 5.85 -9.31 13.62
CA VAL A 126 6.48 -8.07 14.11
C VAL A 126 5.49 -6.90 14.13
N PHE A 127 4.74 -6.70 13.04
CA PHE A 127 3.74 -5.63 12.94
C PHE A 127 2.67 -5.75 14.03
N THR A 128 2.15 -6.97 14.24
CA THR A 128 1.13 -7.25 15.26
C THR A 128 1.67 -7.01 16.68
N ILE A 129 2.84 -7.57 17.00
CA ILE A 129 3.47 -7.39 18.33
C ILE A 129 3.77 -5.92 18.58
N SER A 130 4.28 -5.22 17.56
CA SER A 130 4.56 -3.79 17.62
C SER A 130 3.30 -2.98 17.90
N GLY A 131 2.22 -3.22 17.15
CA GLY A 131 0.96 -2.51 17.31
C GLY A 131 0.36 -2.72 18.70
N VAL A 132 0.31 -3.97 19.17
CA VAL A 132 -0.17 -4.30 20.53
C VAL A 132 0.68 -3.59 21.59
N SER A 133 2.01 -3.66 21.47
CA SER A 133 2.94 -3.08 22.42
C SER A 133 2.81 -1.56 22.48
N PHE A 134 2.74 -0.89 21.33
CA PHE A 134 2.53 0.56 21.28
C PHE A 134 1.13 0.97 21.73
N GLY A 135 0.09 0.18 21.44
CA GLY A 135 -1.28 0.48 21.86
C GLY A 135 -1.48 0.43 23.39
N PHE A 136 -0.61 -0.28 24.12
CA PHE A 136 -0.62 -0.30 25.59
C PHE A 136 0.31 0.73 26.24
N VAL A 137 1.01 1.56 25.46
CA VAL A 137 1.81 2.66 26.01
C VAL A 137 0.88 3.66 26.71
N PRO A 138 1.09 3.98 28.00
CA PRO A 138 0.26 4.93 28.72
C PRO A 138 0.22 6.30 28.02
N GLY A 139 -0.98 6.83 27.81
CA GLY A 139 -1.19 8.14 27.18
C GLY A 139 -1.10 8.15 25.65
N ILE A 140 -0.74 7.04 24.99
CA ILE A 140 -0.62 6.99 23.53
C ILE A 140 -1.94 7.28 22.82
N SER A 141 -3.08 6.90 23.41
CA SER A 141 -4.43 7.12 22.87
C SER A 141 -4.81 8.60 22.76
N ASN A 142 -4.08 9.48 23.44
CA ASN A 142 -4.29 10.93 23.41
C ASN A 142 -3.29 11.65 22.49
N VAL A 143 -2.42 10.91 21.80
CA VAL A 143 -1.42 11.47 20.88
C VAL A 143 -2.00 11.56 19.48
N TYR A 144 -2.11 12.79 18.97
CA TYR A 144 -2.63 13.09 17.64
C TYR A 144 -1.62 13.93 16.87
N LEU A 145 -1.34 13.55 15.61
CA LEU A 145 -0.42 14.29 14.74
C LEU A 145 -1.02 15.61 14.21
N PHE A 146 -2.31 15.62 13.86
CA PHE A 146 -2.99 16.78 13.29
C PHE A 146 -3.99 17.33 14.32
N THR A 147 -5.23 16.83 14.31
CA THR A 147 -6.31 17.27 15.19
C THR A 147 -6.83 16.09 16.00
N ASN A 148 -7.15 16.32 17.27
CA ASN A 148 -7.85 15.33 18.08
C ASN A 148 -9.29 15.14 17.56
N LEU A 149 -9.56 13.98 16.95
CA LEU A 149 -10.87 13.68 16.34
C LEU A 149 -11.95 13.32 17.38
N THR A 150 -11.56 13.07 18.63
CA THR A 150 -12.51 12.85 19.74
C THR A 150 -12.89 14.13 20.49
N ALA A 151 -12.11 15.22 20.30
CA ALA A 151 -12.35 16.48 20.98
C ALA A 151 -13.70 17.09 20.58
N ASN A 152 -14.49 17.56 21.55
CA ASN A 152 -15.81 18.16 21.32
C ASN A 152 -16.84 17.26 20.61
N SER A 153 -16.59 15.96 20.49
CA SER A 153 -17.58 15.00 19.96
C SER A 153 -18.85 15.00 20.82
N PRO A 154 -20.00 14.58 20.26
CA PRO A 154 -21.24 14.46 21.02
C PRO A 154 -21.07 13.66 22.32
N SER A 155 -21.72 14.10 23.40
CA SER A 155 -21.59 13.50 24.73
C SER A 155 -21.93 12.00 24.70
N ILE A 156 -22.98 11.60 23.98
CA ILE A 156 -23.38 10.20 23.83
C ILE A 156 -22.28 9.34 23.19
N PHE A 157 -21.55 9.87 22.20
CA PHE A 157 -20.43 9.16 21.56
C PHE A 157 -19.21 9.07 22.48
N THR A 158 -18.95 10.09 23.30
CA THR A 158 -17.88 10.03 24.31
C THR A 158 -18.21 9.10 25.48
N GLN A 159 -19.49 8.90 25.79
CA GLN A 159 -19.94 7.95 26.80
C GLN A 159 -19.82 6.51 26.28
N ASN A 160 -20.32 6.27 25.07
CA ASN A 160 -20.35 4.95 24.42
C ASN A 160 -19.07 4.61 23.64
N GLU A 161 -18.01 5.42 23.78
CA GLU A 161 -16.71 5.23 23.12
C GLU A 161 -16.80 5.01 21.59
N VAL A 162 -17.74 5.70 20.94
CA VAL A 162 -17.95 5.62 19.49
C VAL A 162 -17.06 6.63 18.78
N GLN A 163 -16.05 6.15 18.07
CA GLN A 163 -15.10 6.98 17.33
C GLN A 163 -15.61 7.29 15.91
N VAL A 164 -16.55 8.23 15.81
CA VAL A 164 -17.13 8.66 14.53
C VAL A 164 -17.18 10.19 14.47
N VAL A 165 -16.74 10.75 13.35
CA VAL A 165 -16.95 12.16 13.00
C VAL A 165 -18.30 12.29 12.30
N LEU A 166 -19.02 13.40 12.49
CA LEU A 166 -20.32 13.64 11.85
C LEU A 166 -20.23 14.73 10.80
N TRP A 167 -20.97 14.60 9.69
CA TRP A 167 -21.11 15.68 8.70
C TRP A 167 -21.92 16.85 9.26
N ASN A 168 -23.03 16.53 9.92
CA ASN A 168 -24.04 17.50 10.34
C ASN A 168 -23.85 17.92 11.81
N TYR A 169 -22.62 18.27 12.18
CA TYR A 169 -22.28 18.74 13.52
C TYR A 169 -21.21 19.83 13.46
N ASP A 170 -21.57 21.08 13.82
CA ASP A 170 -20.74 22.26 13.57
C ASP A 170 -19.34 22.20 14.21
N LYS A 171 -19.23 21.50 15.35
CA LYS A 171 -17.96 21.34 16.08
C LYS A 171 -16.99 20.37 15.39
N ASP A 172 -17.43 19.64 14.36
CA ASP A 172 -16.61 18.68 13.61
C ASP A 172 -15.99 19.26 12.33
N SER A 173 -16.25 20.52 12.00
CA SER A 173 -15.72 21.18 10.79
C SER A 173 -14.19 21.03 10.61
N LEU A 174 -13.41 21.24 11.68
CA LEU A 174 -11.95 21.03 11.66
C LEU A 174 -11.57 19.55 11.56
N LYS A 175 -12.40 18.64 12.09
CA LYS A 175 -12.16 17.20 12.04
C LYS A 175 -12.29 16.65 10.64
N HIS A 176 -13.20 17.20 9.82
CA HIS A 176 -13.37 16.81 8.42
C HIS A 176 -12.05 16.93 7.66
N MET A 177 -11.39 18.09 7.70
CA MET A 177 -10.10 18.28 7.04
C MET A 177 -9.02 17.37 7.63
N ALA A 178 -8.95 17.27 8.96
CA ALA A 178 -7.93 16.49 9.64
C ALA A 178 -8.01 15.00 9.28
N ILE A 179 -9.20 14.40 9.22
CA ILE A 179 -9.36 12.98 8.91
C ILE A 179 -8.92 12.65 7.47
N PHE A 180 -9.11 13.55 6.51
CA PHE A 180 -8.55 13.41 5.16
C PHE A 180 -7.02 13.52 5.14
N LEU A 181 -6.41 14.36 5.98
CA LEU A 181 -4.95 14.44 6.11
C LEU A 181 -4.37 13.15 6.71
N TYR A 182 -4.99 12.62 7.76
CA TYR A 182 -4.63 11.31 8.32
C TYR A 182 -4.70 10.22 7.24
N SER A 183 -5.77 10.23 6.43
CA SER A 183 -5.99 9.24 5.39
C SER A 183 -5.01 9.36 4.22
N LEU A 184 -4.61 10.58 3.85
CA LEU A 184 -3.51 10.84 2.92
C LEU A 184 -2.19 10.24 3.43
N CYS A 185 -1.83 10.57 4.68
CA CYS A 185 -0.58 10.11 5.28
C CYS A 185 -0.51 8.59 5.38
N TRP A 186 -1.53 7.95 5.94
CA TRP A 186 -1.55 6.49 6.08
C TRP A 186 -1.57 5.79 4.72
N GLY A 187 -2.38 6.27 3.76
CA GLY A 187 -2.44 5.69 2.42
C GLY A 187 -1.09 5.71 1.70
N MET A 188 -0.33 6.80 1.85
CA MET A 188 1.02 6.89 1.29
C MET A 188 2.01 5.95 2.01
N LEU A 189 2.03 5.99 3.35
CA LEU A 189 2.94 5.17 4.16
C LEU A 189 2.71 3.68 3.94
N GLN A 190 1.44 3.25 3.96
CA GLN A 190 1.06 1.86 3.72
C GLN A 190 1.45 1.41 2.31
N GLY A 191 1.26 2.26 1.29
CA GLY A 191 1.67 1.93 -0.08
C GLY A 191 3.18 1.75 -0.21
N LEU A 192 3.97 2.62 0.41
CA LEU A 192 5.43 2.51 0.43
C LEU A 192 5.92 1.30 1.23
N ALA A 193 5.30 1.00 2.38
CA ALA A 193 5.60 -0.17 3.19
C ALA A 193 5.28 -1.47 2.44
N ALA A 194 4.10 -1.55 1.81
CA ALA A 194 3.68 -2.69 1.01
C ALA A 194 4.67 -2.97 -0.13
N VAL A 195 5.04 -1.94 -0.90
CA VAL A 195 6.03 -2.08 -1.98
C VAL A 195 7.40 -2.49 -1.44
N SER A 196 7.83 -1.91 -0.32
CA SER A 196 9.11 -2.25 0.29
C SER A 196 9.16 -3.74 0.67
N CYS A 197 8.08 -4.26 1.26
CA CYS A 197 7.92 -5.67 1.59
C CYS A 197 7.91 -6.55 0.33
N ILE A 198 7.21 -6.15 -0.74
CA ILE A 198 7.17 -6.90 -2.00
C ILE A 198 8.57 -7.01 -2.62
N ILE A 199 9.35 -5.92 -2.65
CA ILE A 199 10.70 -5.90 -3.23
C ILE A 199 11.64 -6.89 -2.53
N ILE A 200 11.57 -6.99 -1.20
CA ILE A 200 12.41 -7.93 -0.43
C ILE A 200 11.87 -9.37 -0.46
N GLY A 201 10.72 -9.61 -1.09
CA GLY A 201 10.12 -10.93 -1.27
C GLY A 201 9.17 -11.34 -0.15
N SER A 202 8.49 -10.36 0.48
CA SER A 202 7.48 -10.51 1.53
C SER A 202 6.19 -9.79 1.12
N SER A 203 5.22 -9.74 2.02
CA SER A 203 4.02 -8.92 1.90
C SER A 203 3.68 -8.31 3.25
N THR A 204 3.01 -7.17 3.22
CA THR A 204 2.35 -6.55 4.37
C THR A 204 1.22 -7.42 4.94
N GLY A 205 0.75 -8.42 4.20
CA GLY A 205 -0.34 -9.32 4.58
C GLY A 205 -1.69 -8.86 4.05
N GLY A 206 -2.77 -9.45 4.55
CA GLY A 206 -4.12 -9.18 4.11
C GLY A 206 -4.35 -9.55 2.65
N PHE A 207 -5.18 -8.76 1.97
CA PHE A 207 -5.46 -8.95 0.56
C PHE A 207 -4.26 -8.71 -0.36
N ASP A 208 -3.13 -8.24 0.17
CA ASP A 208 -1.92 -8.09 -0.62
C ASP A 208 -1.39 -9.45 -1.09
N ILE A 209 -1.53 -10.49 -0.25
CA ILE A 209 -1.21 -11.88 -0.60
C ILE A 209 -2.10 -12.36 -1.76
N VAL A 210 -3.40 -12.04 -1.69
CA VAL A 210 -4.39 -12.43 -2.72
C VAL A 210 -4.13 -11.69 -4.02
N GLY A 211 -3.87 -10.38 -3.96
CA GLY A 211 -3.58 -9.60 -5.15
C GLY A 211 -2.27 -9.99 -5.81
N MET A 212 -1.25 -10.41 -5.05
CA MET A 212 -0.03 -11.02 -5.61
C MET A 212 -0.33 -12.33 -6.35
N TYR A 213 -1.18 -13.20 -5.79
CA TYR A 213 -1.60 -14.43 -6.46
C TYR A 213 -2.40 -14.15 -7.74
N ILE A 214 -3.37 -13.23 -7.70
CA ILE A 214 -4.20 -12.88 -8.86
C ILE A 214 -3.36 -12.17 -9.93
N SER A 215 -2.44 -11.27 -9.54
CA SER A 215 -1.49 -10.62 -10.43
C SER A 215 -0.65 -11.65 -11.17
N LYS A 216 -0.18 -12.70 -10.47
CA LYS A 216 0.58 -13.80 -11.10
C LYS A 216 -0.24 -14.55 -12.15
N LYS A 217 -1.55 -14.76 -11.91
CA LYS A 217 -2.41 -15.53 -12.82
C LYS A 217 -3.02 -14.71 -13.97
N LYS A 218 -3.37 -13.44 -13.73
CA LYS A 218 -4.15 -12.60 -14.65
C LYS A 218 -3.35 -11.43 -15.26
N LEU A 219 -2.10 -11.22 -14.86
CA LEU A 219 -1.23 -10.11 -15.33
C LEU A 219 -1.87 -8.71 -15.20
N LYS A 220 -2.83 -8.55 -14.30
CA LYS A 220 -3.47 -7.26 -13.99
C LYS A 220 -2.64 -6.48 -12.98
N GLU A 221 -2.73 -5.16 -13.02
CA GLU A 221 -2.06 -4.30 -12.03
C GLU A 221 -2.47 -4.65 -10.60
N ILE A 222 -1.47 -4.73 -9.72
CA ILE A 222 -1.63 -5.13 -8.32
C ILE A 222 -2.55 -4.14 -7.59
N GLY A 223 -2.37 -2.82 -7.80
CA GLY A 223 -3.14 -1.79 -7.12
C GLY A 223 -4.64 -1.85 -7.39
N THR A 224 -5.06 -2.18 -8.62
CA THR A 224 -6.50 -2.29 -8.95
C THR A 224 -7.16 -3.47 -8.24
N ILE A 225 -6.45 -4.59 -8.09
CA ILE A 225 -6.97 -5.76 -7.37
C ILE A 225 -7.10 -5.45 -5.88
N PHE A 226 -6.11 -4.75 -5.31
CA PHE A 226 -6.13 -4.32 -3.91
C PHE A 226 -7.33 -3.41 -3.64
N LEU A 227 -7.57 -2.43 -4.52
CA LEU A 227 -8.68 -1.50 -4.41
C LEU A 227 -10.02 -2.25 -4.26
N PHE A 228 -10.30 -3.22 -5.12
CA PHE A 228 -11.59 -3.91 -5.05
C PHE A 228 -11.76 -4.73 -3.75
N LEU A 229 -10.74 -5.52 -3.37
CA LEU A 229 -10.82 -6.37 -2.19
C LEU A 229 -10.89 -5.54 -0.89
N ASN A 230 -10.08 -4.48 -0.81
CA ASN A 230 -10.05 -3.60 0.36
C ASN A 230 -11.34 -2.78 0.48
N PHE A 231 -11.98 -2.40 -0.64
CA PHE A 231 -13.26 -1.68 -0.60
C PHE A 231 -14.37 -2.50 0.06
N ILE A 232 -14.43 -3.80 -0.24
CA ILE A 232 -15.40 -4.71 0.37
C ILE A 232 -15.16 -4.82 1.88
N ALA A 233 -13.91 -5.04 2.29
CA ALA A 233 -13.56 -5.14 3.71
C ALA A 233 -13.81 -3.83 4.47
N LEU A 234 -13.48 -2.69 3.86
CA LEU A 234 -13.74 -1.37 4.43
C LEU A 234 -15.24 -1.17 4.67
N THR A 235 -16.07 -1.54 3.70
CA THR A 235 -17.52 -1.38 3.80
C THR A 235 -18.11 -2.26 4.92
N ILE A 236 -17.68 -3.51 5.04
CA ILE A 236 -18.12 -4.39 6.12
C ILE A 236 -17.63 -3.88 7.48
N ALA A 237 -16.37 -3.44 7.56
CA ALA A 237 -15.80 -2.90 8.79
C ALA A 237 -16.52 -1.64 9.28
N ASN A 238 -16.88 -0.73 8.36
CA ASN A 238 -17.66 0.47 8.68
C ASN A 238 -19.07 0.13 9.17
N ILE A 239 -19.72 -0.86 8.56
CA ILE A 239 -21.04 -1.34 9.02
C ILE A 239 -20.95 -1.78 10.49
N ILE A 240 -19.96 -2.63 10.81
CA ILE A 240 -19.83 -3.25 12.13
C ILE A 240 -19.34 -2.23 13.18
N GLY A 241 -18.29 -1.46 12.86
CA GLY A 241 -17.57 -0.68 13.86
C GLY A 241 -18.03 0.78 14.03
N SER A 242 -18.68 1.37 13.03
CA SER A 242 -19.11 2.78 13.09
C SER A 242 -20.60 2.91 12.89
N TYR A 243 -21.15 2.37 11.80
CA TYR A 243 -22.55 2.58 11.45
C TYR A 243 -23.53 2.02 12.50
N ILE A 244 -23.34 0.76 12.93
CA ILE A 244 -24.18 0.13 13.96
C ILE A 244 -23.99 0.83 15.32
N PRO A 245 -22.76 0.97 15.88
CA PRO A 245 -22.56 1.63 17.17
C PRO A 245 -23.05 3.09 17.22
N ALA A 246 -22.80 3.88 16.17
CA ALA A 246 -23.25 5.27 16.11
C ALA A 246 -24.77 5.37 16.03
N SER A 247 -25.42 4.55 15.20
CA SER A 247 -26.87 4.55 15.06
C SER A 247 -27.57 4.11 16.35
N LEU A 248 -27.05 3.07 17.02
CA LEU A 248 -27.58 2.62 18.31
C LEU A 248 -27.39 3.67 19.41
N SER A 249 -26.23 4.32 19.46
CA SER A 249 -25.96 5.40 20.41
C SER A 249 -26.92 6.57 20.22
N LEU A 250 -27.12 7.02 18.98
CA LEU A 250 -28.07 8.12 18.67
C LEU A 250 -29.51 7.74 19.00
N ALA A 251 -29.90 6.47 18.80
CA ALA A 251 -31.24 6.00 19.14
C ALA A 251 -31.51 5.98 20.66
N GLN A 252 -30.46 5.88 21.48
CA GLN A 252 -30.54 5.91 22.94
C GLN A 252 -30.54 7.34 23.52
N ASP A 253 -30.10 8.34 22.75
CA ASP A 253 -30.02 9.73 23.22
C ASP A 253 -31.37 10.45 23.10
N SER A 254 -32.24 10.24 24.09
CA SER A 254 -33.51 10.96 24.22
C SER A 254 -33.36 12.42 24.66
N SER A 255 -32.15 12.84 25.04
CA SER A 255 -31.91 14.12 25.73
C SER A 255 -31.56 15.26 24.80
N ASN A 256 -30.86 14.99 23.70
CA ASN A 256 -30.34 16.02 22.80
C ASN A 256 -31.10 16.06 21.46
N THR A 257 -32.31 16.64 21.51
CA THR A 257 -33.26 16.63 20.37
C THR A 257 -32.68 17.29 19.11
N GLN A 258 -31.81 18.29 19.25
CA GLN A 258 -31.18 18.96 18.11
C GLN A 258 -30.19 18.02 17.39
N LEU A 259 -29.31 17.34 18.11
CA LEU A 259 -28.34 16.40 17.53
C LEU A 259 -29.02 15.26 16.78
N VAL A 260 -30.04 14.64 17.40
CA VAL A 260 -30.79 13.51 16.80
C VAL A 260 -31.63 13.96 15.61
N SER A 261 -32.11 15.21 15.60
CA SER A 261 -32.88 15.74 14.47
C SER A 261 -32.04 15.93 13.21
N THR A 262 -30.77 16.33 13.35
CA THR A 262 -29.82 16.56 12.26
C THR A 262 -29.07 15.30 11.85
N ASN A 263 -28.83 14.38 12.79
CA ASN A 263 -28.13 13.12 12.58
C ASN A 263 -29.05 11.97 13.01
N ARG A 264 -29.90 11.51 12.09
CA ARG A 264 -30.90 10.48 12.41
C ARG A 264 -30.23 9.09 12.53
N PRO A 265 -30.65 8.26 13.50
CA PRO A 265 -30.21 6.86 13.56
C PRO A 265 -30.46 6.14 12.24
N TRP A 266 -29.51 5.31 11.80
CA TRP A 266 -29.60 4.51 10.56
C TRP A 266 -29.72 5.32 9.27
N ALA A 267 -29.39 6.61 9.30
CA ALA A 267 -29.39 7.44 8.11
C ALA A 267 -28.10 7.26 7.29
N LEU A 268 -28.18 7.64 6.01
CA LEU A 268 -27.09 7.47 5.06
C LEU A 268 -25.87 8.32 5.39
N ASP A 269 -26.03 9.46 6.06
CA ASP A 269 -24.95 10.31 6.54
C ASP A 269 -24.11 9.64 7.64
N ILE A 270 -24.74 8.81 8.49
CA ILE A 270 -24.04 7.96 9.47
C ILE A 270 -23.30 6.81 8.79
N PHE A 271 -23.91 6.21 7.75
CA PHE A 271 -23.26 5.16 6.96
C PHE A 271 -22.04 5.71 6.22
N PHE A 272 -22.24 6.79 5.45
CA PHE A 272 -21.19 7.50 4.72
C PHE A 272 -20.49 8.54 5.58
N ASN A 273 -20.22 8.24 6.85
CA ASN A 273 -19.53 9.17 7.74
C ASN A 273 -18.13 9.58 7.17
N PRO A 274 -17.56 10.71 7.61
CA PRO A 274 -16.25 11.18 7.19
C PRO A 274 -15.13 10.14 7.36
N ASN A 275 -15.18 9.28 8.38
CA ASN A 275 -14.18 8.23 8.58
C ASN A 275 -14.19 7.24 7.41
N TYR A 276 -15.36 6.74 7.02
CA TYR A 276 -15.51 5.83 5.88
C TYR A 276 -15.09 6.48 4.56
N VAL A 277 -15.56 7.70 4.28
CA VAL A 277 -15.22 8.42 3.05
C VAL A 277 -13.72 8.71 2.97
N SER A 278 -13.11 9.12 4.08
CA SER A 278 -11.66 9.36 4.14
C SER A 278 -10.86 8.08 3.98
N SER A 279 -11.35 6.95 4.54
CA SER A 279 -10.73 5.63 4.37
C SER A 279 -10.83 5.12 2.94
N PHE A 280 -11.93 5.44 2.23
CA PHE A 280 -12.05 5.17 0.81
C PHE A 280 -11.05 6.01 -0.01
N PHE A 281 -10.90 7.30 0.31
CA PHE A 281 -9.89 8.16 -0.31
C PHE A 281 -8.47 7.63 -0.10
N MET A 282 -8.16 7.19 1.12
CA MET A 282 -6.90 6.54 1.48
C MET A 282 -6.62 5.28 0.64
N LEU A 283 -7.65 4.49 0.34
CA LEU A 283 -7.52 3.33 -0.52
C LEU A 283 -7.09 3.71 -1.95
N LEU A 284 -7.62 4.82 -2.49
CA LEU A 284 -7.23 5.34 -3.81
C LEU A 284 -5.76 5.79 -3.82
N ILE A 285 -5.35 6.53 -2.78
CA ILE A 285 -3.97 6.98 -2.62
C ILE A 285 -3.01 5.79 -2.52
N ASN A 286 -3.35 4.80 -1.70
CA ASN A 286 -2.55 3.58 -1.58
C ASN A 286 -2.39 2.86 -2.92
N ALA A 287 -3.49 2.68 -3.67
CA ALA A 287 -3.44 2.06 -5.00
C ALA A 287 -2.56 2.86 -5.98
N PHE A 288 -2.65 4.19 -5.95
CA PHE A 288 -1.81 5.08 -6.76
C PHE A 288 -0.33 4.94 -6.40
N ILE A 289 0.02 5.00 -5.12
CA ILE A 289 1.42 4.89 -4.65
C ILE A 289 2.02 3.53 -4.98
N VAL A 290 1.26 2.44 -4.80
CA VAL A 290 1.72 1.08 -5.15
C VAL A 290 1.98 0.98 -6.66
N ASN A 291 1.05 1.41 -7.50
CA ASN A 291 1.20 1.36 -8.95
C ASN A 291 2.35 2.23 -9.46
N PHE A 292 2.55 3.42 -8.87
CA PHE A 292 3.63 4.32 -9.22
C PHE A 292 5.01 3.78 -8.82
N THR A 293 5.12 3.24 -7.60
CA THR A 293 6.40 2.81 -7.02
C THR A 293 6.81 1.41 -7.51
N TYR A 294 5.83 0.54 -7.80
CA TYR A 294 6.05 -0.84 -8.23
C TYR A 294 5.18 -1.21 -9.45
N PRO A 295 5.47 -0.65 -10.63
CA PRO A 295 4.71 -0.90 -11.86
C PRO A 295 5.02 -2.28 -12.47
N LYS A 296 4.92 -3.36 -11.68
CA LYS A 296 5.40 -4.72 -12.05
C LYS A 296 4.90 -5.20 -13.39
N ASN A 297 3.59 -5.13 -13.62
CA ASN A 297 2.96 -5.67 -14.83
C ASN A 297 2.87 -4.64 -15.97
N LYS A 298 3.44 -3.44 -15.81
CA LYS A 298 3.47 -2.43 -16.86
C LYS A 298 4.38 -2.90 -17.97
N LEU A 299 3.87 -2.91 -19.21
CA LEU A 299 4.65 -3.28 -20.39
C LEU A 299 5.44 -2.09 -20.91
N VAL A 300 6.71 -2.35 -21.22
CA VAL A 300 7.61 -1.35 -21.79
C VAL A 300 8.43 -1.95 -22.92
N GLN A 301 8.87 -1.10 -23.84
CA GLN A 301 9.86 -1.46 -24.83
C GLN A 301 11.22 -0.88 -24.42
N THR A 302 12.22 -1.74 -24.30
CA THR A 302 13.62 -1.33 -24.09
C THR A 302 14.32 -1.25 -25.44
N GLN A 303 15.01 -0.14 -25.70
CA GLN A 303 15.84 0.05 -26.89
C GLN A 303 17.29 0.30 -26.47
N ILE A 304 18.23 -0.46 -27.02
CA ILE A 304 19.66 -0.37 -26.72
C ILE A 304 20.41 -0.08 -28.02
N TYR A 305 21.16 1.02 -28.06
CA TYR A 305 21.93 1.43 -29.23
C TYR A 305 23.39 1.00 -29.08
N CYS A 306 23.90 0.23 -30.05
CA CYS A 306 25.23 -0.38 -29.99
C CYS A 306 25.87 -0.56 -31.37
N ASP A 307 27.16 -0.89 -31.36
CA ASP A 307 27.95 -1.20 -32.57
C ASP A 307 27.89 -2.68 -32.96
N ARG A 308 27.92 -3.59 -31.98
CA ARG A 308 28.02 -5.04 -32.17
C ARG A 308 26.87 -5.75 -31.45
N PRO A 309 25.68 -5.86 -32.08
CA PRO A 309 24.48 -6.30 -31.38
C PRO A 309 24.55 -7.76 -30.92
N PHE A 310 25.08 -8.67 -31.75
CA PHE A 310 25.15 -10.09 -31.42
C PHE A 310 26.12 -10.40 -30.27
N GLU A 311 27.27 -9.72 -30.22
CA GLU A 311 28.21 -9.83 -29.09
C GLU A 311 27.56 -9.36 -27.78
N LEU A 312 26.89 -8.21 -27.82
CA LEU A 312 26.20 -7.65 -26.66
C LEU A 312 25.06 -8.57 -26.18
N ILE A 313 24.24 -9.10 -27.09
CA ILE A 313 23.17 -10.05 -26.76
C ILE A 313 23.74 -11.32 -26.13
N SER A 314 24.84 -11.85 -26.67
CA SER A 314 25.51 -13.03 -26.10
C SER A 314 25.99 -12.77 -24.67
N GLN A 315 26.59 -11.61 -24.41
CA GLN A 315 27.03 -11.22 -23.07
C GLN A 315 25.86 -11.00 -22.11
N ILE A 316 24.79 -10.35 -22.56
CA ILE A 316 23.55 -10.18 -21.79
C ILE A 316 22.99 -11.56 -21.42
N ASN A 317 22.87 -12.48 -22.37
CA ASN A 317 22.34 -13.83 -22.12
C ASN A 317 23.22 -14.68 -21.19
N LYS A 318 24.54 -14.44 -21.13
CA LYS A 318 25.45 -15.12 -20.19
C LYS A 318 25.33 -14.60 -18.77
N ILE A 319 25.11 -13.30 -18.59
CA ILE A 319 25.06 -12.63 -17.29
C ILE A 319 23.64 -12.64 -16.71
N SER A 320 22.65 -12.47 -17.57
CA SER A 320 21.24 -12.49 -17.22
C SER A 320 20.80 -13.89 -16.86
N HIS A 321 20.06 -14.02 -15.77
CA HIS A 321 19.32 -15.24 -15.44
C HIS A 321 17.98 -15.36 -16.20
N ARG A 322 17.66 -14.35 -17.03
CA ARG A 322 16.41 -14.24 -17.80
C ARG A 322 16.67 -14.31 -19.30
N THR A 323 15.69 -14.90 -19.99
CA THR A 323 15.63 -14.93 -21.45
C THR A 323 14.86 -13.73 -21.96
N TYR A 324 15.50 -12.93 -22.82
CA TYR A 324 14.86 -11.81 -23.51
C TYR A 324 14.66 -12.13 -24.98
N THR A 325 13.55 -11.66 -25.55
CA THR A 325 13.30 -11.72 -26.99
C THR A 325 13.78 -10.43 -27.63
N PHE A 326 14.93 -10.49 -28.29
CA PHE A 326 15.54 -9.34 -28.94
C PHE A 326 15.20 -9.28 -30.43
N SER A 327 14.93 -8.09 -30.92
CA SER A 327 14.92 -7.76 -32.35
C SER A 327 16.05 -6.77 -32.64
N ILE A 328 16.68 -6.87 -33.80
CA ILE A 328 17.81 -6.02 -34.19
C ILE A 328 17.42 -5.22 -35.42
N THR A 329 17.53 -3.90 -35.35
CA THR A 329 17.29 -3.00 -36.47
C THR A 329 18.55 -2.19 -36.78
N PRO A 330 19.05 -2.19 -38.03
CA PRO A 330 20.15 -1.30 -38.42
C PRO A 330 19.65 0.15 -38.44
N VAL A 331 20.43 1.07 -37.86
CA VAL A 331 20.11 2.50 -37.82
C VAL A 331 21.33 3.30 -38.29
N ILE A 332 21.11 4.39 -39.02
CA ILE A 332 22.19 5.26 -39.51
C ILE A 332 22.08 6.61 -38.80
N GLY A 333 23.14 7.01 -38.10
CA GLY A 333 23.16 8.31 -37.43
C GLY A 333 23.19 9.44 -38.45
N ALA A 334 22.18 10.32 -38.47
CA ALA A 334 22.11 11.42 -39.43
C ALA A 334 23.29 12.40 -39.30
N TYR A 335 23.74 12.66 -38.07
CA TYR A 335 24.88 13.54 -37.79
C TYR A 335 26.23 12.87 -38.08
N SER A 336 26.49 11.70 -37.50
CA SER A 336 27.78 11.01 -37.61
C SER A 336 27.94 10.23 -38.93
N ARG A 337 26.86 9.96 -39.65
CA ARG A 337 26.78 9.09 -40.84
C ARG A 337 27.29 7.66 -40.60
N THR A 338 27.40 7.25 -39.35
CA THR A 338 27.86 5.90 -38.98
C THR A 338 26.68 4.96 -38.84
N LYS A 339 26.79 3.75 -39.41
CA LYS A 339 25.87 2.65 -39.15
C LYS A 339 26.02 2.17 -37.71
N LYS A 340 24.90 2.04 -37.02
CA LYS A 340 24.75 1.49 -35.66
C LYS A 340 23.61 0.48 -35.68
N TYR A 341 23.39 -0.19 -34.56
CA TYR A 341 22.29 -1.14 -34.37
C TYR A 341 21.46 -0.76 -33.16
N MET A 342 20.15 -0.86 -33.32
CA MET A 342 19.17 -0.74 -32.25
C MET A 342 18.65 -2.14 -31.92
N ILE A 343 18.92 -2.59 -30.70
CA ILE A 343 18.33 -3.80 -30.13
C ILE A 343 17.04 -3.38 -29.43
N THR A 344 15.93 -4.05 -29.71
CA THR A 344 14.64 -3.79 -29.08
C THR A 344 14.09 -5.04 -28.42
N THR A 345 13.45 -4.90 -27.26
CA THR A 345 12.70 -5.98 -26.61
C THR A 345 11.50 -5.41 -25.86
N ASN A 346 10.39 -6.15 -25.85
CA ASN A 346 9.18 -5.80 -25.11
C ASN A 346 9.11 -6.70 -23.88
N THR A 347 9.08 -6.10 -22.69
CA THR A 347 9.12 -6.84 -21.42
C THR A 347 8.28 -6.13 -20.37
N GLN A 348 8.13 -6.77 -19.20
CA GLN A 348 7.61 -6.08 -18.02
C GLN A 348 8.61 -5.02 -17.54
N TYR A 349 8.12 -4.00 -16.82
CA TYR A 349 8.93 -2.89 -16.35
C TYR A 349 10.11 -3.33 -15.46
N LEU A 350 9.89 -4.29 -14.56
CA LEU A 350 10.96 -4.81 -13.70
C LEU A 350 12.02 -5.58 -14.50
N ASP A 351 11.61 -6.30 -15.55
CA ASP A 351 12.54 -6.97 -16.47
C ASP A 351 13.37 -5.97 -17.26
N ALA A 352 12.75 -4.87 -17.70
CA ALA A 352 13.46 -3.79 -18.38
C ALA A 352 14.50 -3.11 -17.46
N ALA A 353 14.18 -2.97 -16.18
CA ALA A 353 15.10 -2.43 -15.19
C ALA A 353 16.30 -3.37 -14.93
N ASP A 354 16.06 -4.67 -14.82
CA ASP A 354 17.13 -5.67 -14.68
C ASP A 354 18.00 -5.72 -15.94
N LEU A 355 17.39 -5.72 -17.13
CA LEU A 355 18.09 -5.61 -18.41
C LEU A 355 18.95 -4.34 -18.48
N PHE A 356 18.44 -3.20 -18.03
CA PHE A 356 19.19 -1.95 -17.98
C PHE A 356 20.44 -2.09 -17.08
N LEU A 357 20.30 -2.67 -15.89
CA LEU A 357 21.41 -2.88 -14.96
C LEU A 357 22.47 -3.83 -15.53
N VAL A 358 22.05 -4.97 -16.10
CA VAL A 358 22.96 -5.94 -16.74
C VAL A 358 23.69 -5.29 -17.91
N THR A 359 22.96 -4.63 -18.81
CA THR A 359 23.54 -3.96 -19.99
C THR A 359 24.55 -2.88 -19.58
N LYS A 360 24.26 -2.10 -18.54
CA LYS A 360 25.18 -1.08 -18.02
C LYS A 360 26.39 -1.65 -17.29
N SER A 361 26.29 -2.87 -16.74
CA SER A 361 27.44 -3.56 -16.16
C SER A 361 28.45 -4.01 -17.22
N ILE A 362 27.96 -4.36 -18.42
CA ILE A 362 28.78 -4.72 -19.60
C ILE A 362 29.43 -3.47 -20.20
N ASN A 363 28.63 -2.45 -20.52
CA ASN A 363 29.13 -1.20 -21.11
C ASN A 363 28.36 0.01 -20.57
N LYS A 364 29.07 0.87 -19.84
CA LYS A 364 28.49 2.05 -19.16
C LYS A 364 28.06 3.16 -20.13
N ASP A 365 28.58 3.18 -21.35
CA ASP A 365 28.43 4.25 -22.34
C ASP A 365 27.29 4.02 -23.34
N LEU A 366 26.68 2.83 -23.32
CA LEU A 366 25.52 2.51 -24.15
C LEU A 366 24.36 3.47 -23.88
N PHE A 367 23.70 3.94 -24.93
CA PHE A 367 22.45 4.67 -24.80
C PHE A 367 21.30 3.66 -24.74
N ILE A 368 20.49 3.75 -23.69
CA ILE A 368 19.34 2.86 -23.45
C ILE A 368 18.13 3.75 -23.21
N SER A 369 17.07 3.54 -23.98
CA SER A 369 15.76 4.18 -23.79
C SER A 369 14.72 3.14 -23.45
N ILE A 370 13.75 3.54 -22.63
CA ILE A 370 12.60 2.70 -22.25
C ILE A 370 11.34 3.49 -22.58
N LEU A 371 10.47 2.87 -23.38
CA LEU A 371 9.25 3.46 -23.88
C LEU A 371 8.05 2.76 -23.28
N ASP A 372 7.09 3.53 -22.76
CA ASP A 372 5.83 2.99 -22.25
C ASP A 372 4.97 2.45 -23.40
N LEU A 373 4.57 1.19 -23.31
CA LEU A 373 3.63 0.60 -24.25
C LEU A 373 2.21 0.85 -23.74
N LYS A 374 1.38 1.55 -24.53
CA LYS A 374 -0.01 1.83 -24.15
C LYS A 374 -0.88 0.57 -24.14
N LYS A 375 -0.71 -0.29 -25.15
CA LYS A 375 -1.42 -1.57 -25.31
C LYS A 375 -0.53 -2.54 -26.07
N GLY A 376 -0.68 -3.83 -25.80
CA GLY A 376 -0.08 -4.91 -26.56
C GLY A 376 -1.04 -6.09 -26.57
N ASP A 377 -1.07 -6.82 -27.69
CA ASP A 377 -1.83 -8.06 -27.85
C ASP A 377 -0.88 -9.11 -28.46
N GLY A 378 -0.90 -10.33 -27.91
CA GLY A 378 0.00 -11.41 -28.29
C GLY A 378 0.66 -12.14 -27.11
N TYR A 379 1.67 -12.96 -27.43
CA TYR A 379 2.40 -13.79 -26.47
C TYR A 379 3.72 -13.15 -26.06
N MET A 380 4.01 -13.16 -24.76
CA MET A 380 5.27 -12.67 -24.19
C MET A 380 5.82 -13.70 -23.22
N PHE A 381 7.14 -13.88 -23.23
CA PHE A 381 7.81 -14.68 -22.21
C PHE A 381 7.82 -13.90 -20.89
N ILE A 382 7.20 -14.46 -19.86
CA ILE A 382 7.11 -13.85 -18.53
C ILE A 382 7.66 -14.85 -17.52
N GLU A 383 8.50 -14.38 -16.61
CA GLU A 383 9.04 -15.19 -15.51
C GLU A 383 7.91 -15.62 -14.55
N GLN A 384 7.82 -16.92 -14.23
CA GLN A 384 6.76 -17.48 -13.38
C GLN A 384 7.06 -17.38 -11.89
#